data_AF-A0A5K0ZC63-F1
#
_entry.id   AF-A0A5K0ZC63-F1
#
_cell.length_a   1.000
_cell.length_b   1.000
_cell.length_c   1.000
_cell.angle_alpha   90.00
_cell.angle_beta   90.00
_cell.angle_gamma   90.00
#
_symmetry.space_group_name_H-M   'P 1'
#
loop_
_entity.id
_entity.type
_entity.pdbx_description
1 polymer ?
#
loop_
_entity_poly.entity_id
_entity_poly.type
_entity_poly.pdbx_seq_one_letter_code
_entity_poly.pdbx_strand_id
1 'polypeptide(L)'
;MQINDKDDSITKIRNRIGDMKVLVVLDDVDHKDQLDALVGSQSGWFSGESITIVTCRDESISKGRQKVIYMVLELDPAQSLKLFSQHAFKQPEPKSDWRGELSKKVVSISGGIPLCLHIFGSLFSDNKSIEGWESKLEQLKRDQNEEVHVRLKISYDSLDTKKQRIFLDIACFLIGWEDWEQAYPGELERWEVRKEKKQYAMLMWEGSRLYPTDAIEELQCKFLISINDEHGTFEMHDQILDMGRNIVKQEPVATRFWKNNETSQMLQRTK
;
A
#
# COMPACT_ATOMS: atom_id res chain seq x y z
N MET A 1 25.82 8.14 -38.78
CA MET A 1 24.36 8.10 -38.78
C MET A 1 23.95 7.12 -37.67
N GLN A 2 23.76 7.63 -36.45
CA GLN A 2 23.26 6.81 -35.33
C GLN A 2 21.75 6.68 -35.52
N ILE A 3 21.30 5.48 -35.86
CA ILE A 3 19.88 5.13 -35.94
C ILE A 3 19.51 4.57 -34.56
N ASN A 4 18.44 5.11 -33.97
CA ASN A 4 17.91 4.78 -32.65
C ASN A 4 17.76 3.25 -32.44
N ASP A 5 18.58 2.70 -31.54
CA ASP A 5 18.64 1.27 -31.19
C ASP A 5 17.31 0.71 -30.62
N LYS A 6 16.53 1.57 -29.95
CA LYS A 6 15.27 1.20 -29.30
C LYS A 6 14.13 0.95 -30.29
N ASP A 7 13.95 1.84 -31.27
CA ASP A 7 12.86 1.75 -32.26
C ASP A 7 13.07 0.58 -33.23
N ASP A 8 14.33 0.32 -33.60
CA ASP A 8 14.71 -0.81 -34.45
C ASP A 8 14.49 -2.16 -33.73
N SER A 9 14.82 -2.22 -32.43
CA SER A 9 14.59 -3.40 -31.59
C SER A 9 13.10 -3.72 -31.42
N ILE A 10 12.27 -2.71 -31.13
CA ILE A 10 10.81 -2.87 -31.04
C ILE A 10 10.24 -3.37 -32.38
N THR A 11 10.66 -2.76 -33.49
CA THR A 11 10.20 -3.15 -34.83
C THR A 11 10.57 -4.60 -35.17
N LYS A 12 11.76 -5.05 -34.77
CA LYS A 12 12.17 -6.46 -34.94
C LYS A 12 11.31 -7.42 -34.14
N ILE A 13 10.96 -7.07 -32.90
CA ILE A 13 10.05 -7.87 -32.08
C ILE A 13 8.68 -7.94 -32.75
N ARG A 14 8.11 -6.79 -33.17
CA ARG A 14 6.84 -6.73 -33.92
C ARG A 14 6.81 -7.71 -35.07
N ASN A 15 7.80 -7.62 -35.95
CA ASN A 15 7.81 -8.36 -37.21
C ASN A 15 8.00 -9.86 -36.99
N ARG A 16 8.59 -10.25 -35.85
CA ARG A 16 8.80 -11.66 -35.52
C ARG A 16 7.58 -12.30 -34.86
N ILE A 17 6.89 -11.58 -33.98
CA ILE A 17 5.86 -12.20 -33.11
C ILE A 17 4.46 -11.57 -33.22
N GLY A 18 4.28 -10.52 -34.02
CA GLY A 18 2.98 -9.82 -34.16
C GLY A 18 1.84 -10.73 -34.62
N ASP A 19 2.10 -11.58 -35.61
CA ASP A 19 1.10 -12.52 -36.15
C ASP A 19 1.08 -13.88 -35.44
N MET A 20 1.95 -14.07 -34.44
CA MET A 20 2.02 -15.31 -33.67
C MET A 20 1.09 -15.27 -32.47
N LYS A 21 0.55 -16.44 -32.10
CA LYS A 21 -0.09 -16.65 -30.81
C LYS A 21 0.97 -16.68 -29.71
N VAL A 22 1.01 -15.64 -28.89
CA VAL A 22 2.03 -15.49 -27.83
C VAL A 22 1.39 -15.21 -26.47
N LEU A 23 2.11 -15.62 -25.41
CA LEU A 23 1.88 -15.16 -24.04
C LEU A 23 2.99 -14.17 -23.69
N VAL A 24 2.61 -12.93 -23.38
CA VAL A 24 3.54 -11.86 -23.03
C VAL A 24 3.30 -11.48 -21.57
N VAL A 25 4.37 -11.46 -20.78
CA VAL A 25 4.32 -11.01 -19.38
C VAL A 25 5.24 -9.80 -19.25
N LEU A 26 4.66 -8.66 -18.90
CA LEU A 26 5.38 -7.43 -18.60
C LEU A 26 5.31 -7.21 -17.10
N ASP A 27 6.45 -7.35 -16.44
CA ASP A 27 6.54 -7.23 -14.98
C ASP A 27 6.94 -5.81 -14.56
N ASP A 28 6.28 -5.30 -13.52
CA ASP A 28 6.52 -4.01 -12.86
C ASP A 28 6.56 -2.80 -13.81
N VAL A 29 5.58 -2.73 -14.71
CA VAL A 29 5.43 -1.57 -15.62
C VAL A 29 5.01 -0.36 -14.80
N ASP A 30 5.82 0.70 -14.86
CA ASP A 30 5.63 1.94 -14.09
C ASP A 30 5.32 3.16 -14.95
N HIS A 31 5.49 3.06 -16.27
CA HIS A 31 5.21 4.15 -17.22
C HIS A 31 4.41 3.69 -18.43
N LYS A 32 3.43 4.51 -18.84
CA LYS A 32 2.59 4.25 -20.02
C LYS A 32 3.41 4.07 -21.31
N ASP A 33 4.50 4.83 -21.47
CA ASP A 33 5.36 4.75 -22.65
C ASP A 33 6.02 3.37 -22.81
N GLN A 34 6.29 2.66 -21.71
CA GLN A 34 6.81 1.28 -21.77
C GLN A 34 5.75 0.34 -22.34
N LEU A 35 4.51 0.47 -21.87
CA LEU A 35 3.39 -0.35 -22.32
C LEU A 35 3.04 -0.06 -23.80
N ASP A 36 3.02 1.23 -24.17
CA ASP A 36 2.80 1.68 -25.54
C ASP A 36 3.89 1.17 -26.49
N ALA A 37 5.16 1.19 -26.05
CA ALA A 37 6.29 0.68 -26.82
C ALA A 37 6.27 -0.85 -27.02
N LEU A 38 5.86 -1.62 -26.00
CA LEU A 38 5.99 -3.09 -26.00
C LEU A 38 4.74 -3.84 -26.44
N VAL A 39 3.56 -3.21 -26.38
CA VAL A 39 2.28 -3.83 -26.72
C VAL A 39 1.62 -3.13 -27.92
N GLY A 40 2.13 -1.97 -28.33
CA GLY A 40 1.44 -1.06 -29.23
C GLY A 40 0.36 -0.27 -28.49
N SER A 41 -0.20 0.75 -29.15
CA SER A 41 -1.27 1.61 -28.63
C SER A 41 -2.63 0.87 -28.60
N GLN A 42 -3.76 1.59 -28.63
CA GLN A 42 -5.12 1.08 -28.34
C GLN A 42 -5.52 -0.26 -29.00
N SER A 43 -5.07 -0.56 -30.21
CA SER A 43 -5.41 -1.79 -30.93
C SER A 43 -4.43 -2.95 -30.74
N GLY A 44 -3.31 -2.72 -30.04
CA GLY A 44 -2.22 -3.69 -29.92
C GLY A 44 -1.52 -4.04 -31.24
N TRP A 45 -0.38 -4.71 -31.15
CA TRP A 45 0.35 -5.26 -32.31
C TRP A 45 0.38 -6.80 -32.37
N PHE A 46 -0.17 -7.48 -31.36
CA PHE A 46 -0.21 -8.95 -31.29
C PHE A 46 -1.51 -9.51 -31.87
N SER A 47 -1.48 -10.78 -32.30
CA SER A 47 -2.67 -11.49 -32.74
C SER A 47 -3.79 -11.45 -31.71
N GLY A 48 -5.05 -11.50 -32.16
CA GLY A 48 -6.22 -11.51 -31.26
C GLY A 48 -6.32 -12.76 -30.37
N GLU A 49 -5.54 -13.80 -30.63
CA GLU A 49 -5.44 -15.00 -29.79
C GLU A 49 -4.33 -14.93 -28.72
N SER A 50 -3.56 -13.85 -28.73
CA SER A 50 -2.45 -13.64 -27.80
C SER A 50 -2.96 -13.13 -26.45
N ILE A 51 -2.22 -13.45 -25.38
CA ILE A 51 -2.52 -13.00 -24.02
C ILE A 51 -1.37 -12.12 -23.54
N THR A 52 -1.69 -10.91 -23.09
CA THR A 52 -0.72 -10.01 -22.46
C THR A 52 -1.10 -9.82 -20.99
N ILE A 53 -0.20 -10.20 -20.09
CA ILE A 53 -0.30 -9.97 -18.66
C ILE A 53 0.64 -8.83 -18.31
N VAL A 54 0.13 -7.82 -17.63
CA VAL A 54 0.91 -6.68 -17.15
C VAL A 54 0.74 -6.60 -15.64
N THR A 55 1.83 -6.60 -14.90
CA THR A 55 1.82 -6.23 -13.49
C THR A 55 2.23 -4.77 -13.37
N CYS A 56 1.47 -4.00 -12.59
CA CYS A 56 1.73 -2.59 -12.36
C CYS A 56 1.17 -2.17 -11.01
N ARG A 57 1.73 -1.11 -10.43
CA ARG A 57 1.25 -0.51 -9.17
C ARG A 57 0.36 0.71 -9.39
N ASP A 58 0.14 1.08 -10.65
CA ASP A 58 -0.60 2.27 -11.05
C ASP A 58 -1.55 1.91 -12.20
N GLU A 59 -2.84 1.87 -11.93
CA GLU A 59 -3.83 1.48 -12.94
C GLU A 59 -3.98 2.51 -14.08
N SER A 60 -3.51 3.73 -13.88
CA SER A 60 -3.57 4.80 -14.88
C SER A 60 -2.69 4.49 -16.10
N ILE A 61 -1.64 3.67 -15.94
CA ILE A 61 -0.74 3.22 -17.01
C ILE A 61 -1.51 2.56 -18.15
N SER A 62 -2.57 1.83 -17.82
CA SER A 62 -3.39 1.11 -18.79
C SER A 62 -4.70 1.84 -19.10
N LYS A 63 -4.85 3.12 -18.76
CA LYS A 63 -6.06 3.92 -19.03
C LYS A 63 -6.30 4.07 -20.54
N GLY A 64 -7.55 3.84 -20.96
CA GLY A 64 -7.96 3.92 -22.37
C GLY A 64 -7.67 2.68 -23.21
N ARG A 65 -7.22 1.57 -22.58
CA ARG A 65 -7.04 0.25 -23.24
C ARG A 65 -8.18 -0.69 -22.84
N GLN A 66 -8.57 -1.57 -23.77
CA GLN A 66 -9.45 -2.70 -23.43
C GLN A 66 -8.64 -3.69 -22.57
N LYS A 67 -9.10 -3.92 -21.33
CA LYS A 67 -8.36 -4.71 -20.35
C LYS A 67 -9.31 -5.37 -19.35
N VAL A 68 -8.84 -6.46 -18.76
CA VAL A 68 -9.41 -7.02 -17.53
C VAL A 68 -8.42 -6.70 -16.42
N ILE A 69 -8.89 -5.98 -15.39
CA ILE A 69 -8.08 -5.67 -14.21
C ILE A 69 -8.25 -6.81 -13.22
N TYR A 70 -7.15 -7.39 -12.78
CA TYR A 70 -7.12 -8.30 -11.65
C TYR A 70 -6.40 -7.61 -10.49
N MET A 71 -7.16 -7.20 -9.49
CA MET A 71 -6.59 -6.64 -8.26
C MET A 71 -6.13 -7.80 -7.37
N VAL A 72 -4.84 -7.84 -7.06
CA VAL A 72 -4.30 -8.81 -6.11
C VAL A 72 -4.78 -8.42 -4.71
N LEU A 73 -5.63 -9.28 -4.14
CA LEU A 73 -6.17 -9.08 -2.80
C LEU A 73 -5.21 -9.60 -1.72
N GLU A 74 -5.42 -9.12 -0.51
CA GLU A 74 -4.79 -9.64 0.70
C GLU A 74 -5.13 -11.12 0.89
N LEU A 75 -4.23 -11.83 1.57
CA LEU A 75 -4.46 -13.21 1.96
C LEU A 75 -5.45 -13.28 3.12
N ASP A 76 -6.38 -14.23 3.05
CA ASP A 76 -7.27 -14.50 4.18
C ASP A 76 -6.46 -14.95 5.42
N PRO A 77 -7.03 -14.91 6.64
CA PRO A 77 -6.31 -15.27 7.86
C PRO A 77 -5.68 -16.67 7.84
N ALA A 78 -6.32 -17.65 7.19
CA ALA A 78 -5.80 -19.02 7.10
C ALA A 78 -4.64 -19.12 6.09
N GLN A 79 -4.78 -18.49 4.91
CA GLN A 79 -3.70 -18.38 3.94
C GLN A 79 -2.49 -17.63 4.51
N SER A 80 -2.74 -16.55 5.26
CA SER A 80 -1.72 -15.74 5.90
C SER A 80 -0.94 -16.54 6.94
N LEU A 81 -1.65 -17.27 7.82
CA LEU A 81 -1.02 -18.15 8.81
C LEU A 81 -0.17 -19.23 8.15
N LYS A 82 -0.65 -19.80 7.04
CA LYS A 82 0.09 -20.82 6.28
C LYS A 82 1.38 -20.25 5.69
N LEU A 83 1.32 -19.09 5.04
CA LEU A 83 2.49 -18.45 4.44
C LEU A 83 3.52 -18.04 5.52
N PHE A 84 3.06 -17.41 6.60
CA PHE A 84 3.92 -17.10 7.74
C PHE A 84 4.61 -18.35 8.30
N SER A 85 3.85 -19.42 8.52
CA SER A 85 4.37 -20.69 9.05
C SER A 85 5.40 -21.33 8.13
N GLN A 86 5.22 -21.24 6.82
CA GLN A 86 6.20 -21.73 5.85
C GLN A 86 7.53 -20.99 5.98
N HIS A 87 7.50 -19.67 6.22
CA HIS A 87 8.72 -18.90 6.38
C HIS A 87 9.37 -19.09 7.77
N ALA A 88 8.57 -19.06 8.85
CA ALA A 88 9.02 -19.17 10.23
C ALA A 88 9.44 -20.60 10.63
N PHE A 89 8.66 -21.61 10.24
CA PHE A 89 8.82 -22.98 10.73
C PHE A 89 9.24 -23.97 9.64
N LYS A 90 9.28 -23.55 8.37
CA LYS A 90 9.45 -24.42 7.19
C LYS A 90 8.37 -25.51 7.10
N GLN A 91 7.18 -25.19 7.61
CA GLN A 91 6.03 -26.08 7.69
C GLN A 91 4.73 -25.31 7.46
N PRO A 92 3.64 -25.96 7.02
CA PRO A 92 2.40 -25.24 6.75
C PRO A 92 1.75 -24.67 8.01
N GLU A 93 2.05 -25.22 9.19
CA GLU A 93 1.41 -24.83 10.46
C GLU A 93 2.39 -24.92 11.64
N PRO A 94 2.17 -24.14 12.72
CA PRO A 94 2.94 -24.23 13.95
C PRO A 94 2.64 -25.54 14.71
N LYS A 95 3.68 -26.19 15.24
CA LYS A 95 3.55 -27.48 15.97
C LYS A 95 3.11 -27.38 17.43
N SER A 96 3.17 -26.19 18.04
CA SER A 96 2.85 -26.01 19.46
C SER A 96 1.82 -24.92 19.64
N ASP A 97 0.93 -25.09 20.63
CA ASP A 97 -0.21 -24.19 20.88
C ASP A 97 0.24 -22.74 21.08
N TRP A 98 1.30 -22.52 21.86
CA TRP A 98 1.83 -21.17 22.09
C TRP A 98 2.37 -20.52 20.81
N ARG A 99 2.97 -21.30 19.88
CA ARG A 99 3.40 -20.77 18.59
C ARG A 99 2.22 -20.46 17.71
N GLY A 100 1.16 -21.26 17.76
CA GLY A 100 -0.12 -20.97 17.09
C GLY A 100 -0.68 -19.62 17.53
N GLU A 101 -0.82 -19.42 18.83
CA GLU A 101 -1.35 -18.18 19.40
C GLU A 101 -0.50 -16.95 19.07
N LEU A 102 0.83 -17.03 19.17
CA LEU A 102 1.71 -15.91 18.81
C LEU A 102 1.75 -15.67 17.30
N SER A 103 1.70 -16.72 16.47
CA SER A 103 1.66 -16.59 15.01
C SER A 103 0.41 -15.82 14.55
N LYS A 104 -0.75 -16.08 15.14
CA LYS A 104 -1.98 -15.33 14.85
C LYS A 104 -1.81 -13.83 15.12
N LYS A 105 -1.14 -13.46 16.22
CA LYS A 105 -0.83 -12.06 16.56
C LYS A 105 0.14 -11.41 15.57
N VAL A 106 1.13 -12.15 15.07
CA VAL A 106 2.05 -11.64 14.03
C VAL A 106 1.32 -11.48 12.69
N VAL A 107 0.51 -12.46 12.31
CA VAL A 107 -0.30 -12.44 11.10
C VAL A 107 -1.28 -11.27 11.10
N SER A 108 -1.93 -10.97 12.23
CA SER A 108 -2.83 -9.82 12.30
C SER A 108 -2.11 -8.48 12.07
N ILE A 109 -0.83 -8.37 12.44
CA ILE A 109 -0.02 -7.17 12.18
C ILE A 109 0.30 -7.04 10.68
N SER A 110 0.39 -8.14 9.94
CA SER A 110 0.78 -8.11 8.52
C SER A 110 -0.28 -7.53 7.57
N GLY A 111 -1.54 -7.44 8.02
CA GLY A 111 -2.67 -7.07 7.16
C GLY A 111 -2.89 -8.04 5.99
N GLY A 112 -2.44 -9.30 6.10
CA GLY A 112 -2.57 -10.27 5.01
C GLY A 112 -1.69 -9.99 3.79
N ILE A 113 -0.77 -9.01 3.85
CA ILE A 113 0.19 -8.75 2.77
C ILE A 113 1.24 -9.87 2.71
N PRO A 114 1.36 -10.61 1.59
CA PRO A 114 2.31 -11.72 1.45
C PRO A 114 3.76 -11.33 1.76
N LEU A 115 4.16 -10.12 1.36
CA LEU A 115 5.49 -9.57 1.59
C LEU A 115 5.80 -9.38 3.07
N CYS A 116 4.85 -8.83 3.83
CA CYS A 116 4.98 -8.66 5.28
C CYS A 116 5.09 -10.02 5.97
N LEU A 117 4.24 -10.98 5.59
CA LEU A 117 4.26 -12.34 6.12
C LEU A 117 5.60 -13.05 5.87
N HIS A 118 6.21 -12.84 4.71
CA HIS A 118 7.54 -13.37 4.38
C HIS A 118 8.63 -12.80 5.30
N ILE A 119 8.67 -11.47 5.43
CA ILE A 119 9.67 -10.75 6.25
C ILE A 119 9.50 -11.15 7.72
N PHE A 120 8.25 -11.14 8.22
CA PHE A 120 7.97 -11.51 9.59
C PHE A 120 8.27 -12.99 9.84
N GLY A 121 7.88 -13.89 8.94
CA GLY A 121 8.22 -15.31 9.08
C GLY A 121 9.72 -15.53 9.20
N SER A 122 10.52 -14.84 8.38
CA SER A 122 11.98 -14.88 8.45
C SER A 122 12.52 -14.28 9.76
N LEU A 123 11.95 -13.17 10.24
CA LEU A 123 12.33 -12.55 11.52
C LEU A 123 12.14 -13.51 12.71
N PHE A 124 11.12 -14.37 12.66
CA PHE A 124 10.76 -15.28 13.74
C PHE A 124 11.37 -16.68 13.60
N SER A 125 12.08 -17.01 12.51
CA SER A 125 12.56 -18.37 12.24
C SER A 125 13.58 -18.90 13.24
N ASP A 126 14.42 -18.02 13.78
CA ASP A 126 15.57 -18.43 14.61
C ASP A 126 15.23 -18.49 16.11
N ASN A 127 14.04 -18.02 16.50
CA ASN A 127 13.66 -17.92 17.90
C ASN A 127 12.88 -19.15 18.36
N LYS A 128 13.34 -19.79 19.44
CA LYS A 128 12.75 -21.04 19.95
C LYS A 128 12.03 -20.90 21.28
N SER A 129 12.24 -19.81 22.02
CA SER A 129 11.62 -19.59 23.34
C SER A 129 10.37 -18.71 23.24
N ILE A 130 9.48 -18.83 24.22
CA ILE A 130 8.25 -18.04 24.30
C ILE A 130 8.62 -16.57 24.54
N GLU A 131 9.51 -16.31 25.49
CA GLU A 131 9.93 -14.97 25.90
C GLU A 131 10.61 -14.23 24.74
N GLY A 132 11.39 -14.94 23.93
CA GLY A 132 12.03 -14.38 22.76
C GLY A 132 11.03 -14.00 21.66
N TRP A 133 10.00 -14.82 21.46
CA TRP A 133 8.91 -14.51 20.53
C TRP A 133 8.09 -13.32 21.00
N GLU A 134 7.72 -13.27 22.28
CA GLU A 134 6.98 -12.15 22.87
C GLU A 134 7.77 -10.85 22.75
N SER A 135 9.08 -10.88 23.04
CA SER A 135 9.96 -9.72 22.89
C SER A 135 10.04 -9.24 21.44
N LYS A 136 10.21 -10.13 20.46
CA LYS A 136 10.20 -9.77 19.02
C LYS A 136 8.85 -9.26 18.55
N LEU A 137 7.75 -9.81 19.06
CA LEU A 137 6.40 -9.34 18.74
C LEU A 137 6.16 -7.93 19.28
N GLU A 138 6.58 -7.65 20.51
CA GLU A 138 6.50 -6.31 21.08
C GLU A 138 7.39 -5.31 20.33
N GLN A 139 8.59 -5.75 19.90
CA GLN A 139 9.43 -4.94 19.02
C GLN A 139 8.73 -4.65 17.69
N LEU A 140 8.15 -5.68 17.05
CA LEU A 140 7.43 -5.53 15.77
C LEU A 140 6.28 -4.53 15.86
N LYS A 141 5.52 -4.54 16.97
CA LYS A 141 4.44 -3.58 17.22
C LYS A 141 4.94 -2.15 17.42
N ARG A 142 6.15 -1.97 17.95
CA ARG A 142 6.73 -0.65 18.26
C ARG A 142 7.46 -0.03 17.08
N ASP A 143 8.36 -0.81 16.48
CA ASP A 143 9.38 -0.32 15.55
C ASP A 143 8.90 -0.28 14.10
N GLN A 144 7.63 -0.61 13.83
CA GLN A 144 6.98 -0.64 12.50
C GLN A 144 7.98 -0.98 11.38
N ASN A 145 8.24 -2.27 11.19
CA ASN A 145 9.37 -2.85 10.45
C ASN A 145 9.84 -2.03 9.22
N GLU A 146 11.04 -1.43 9.33
CA GLU A 146 11.64 -0.58 8.30
C GLU A 146 11.74 -1.27 6.93
N GLU A 147 12.03 -2.57 6.88
CA GLU A 147 12.14 -3.30 5.62
C GLU A 147 10.81 -3.37 4.87
N VAL A 148 9.70 -3.55 5.60
CA VAL A 148 8.35 -3.51 5.02
C VAL A 148 8.05 -2.11 4.50
N HIS A 149 8.32 -1.09 5.31
CA HIS A 149 8.06 0.29 4.95
C HIS A 149 8.85 0.74 3.72
N VAL A 150 10.14 0.39 3.61
CA VAL A 150 10.95 0.70 2.43
C VAL A 150 10.32 0.14 1.15
N ARG A 151 9.76 -1.08 1.19
CA ARG A 151 9.14 -1.70 0.01
C ARG A 151 7.77 -1.11 -0.31
N LEU A 152 6.98 -0.71 0.70
CA LEU A 152 5.68 -0.07 0.49
C LEU A 152 5.81 1.39 0.03
N LYS A 153 6.92 2.05 0.39
CA LYS A 153 7.16 3.47 0.12
C LYS A 153 7.39 3.77 -1.36
N ILE A 154 7.66 2.77 -2.20
CA ILE A 154 7.93 2.95 -3.64
C ILE A 154 6.80 3.75 -4.32
N SER A 155 5.53 3.38 -4.10
CA SER A 155 4.40 4.10 -4.70
C SER A 155 4.27 5.52 -4.13
N TYR A 156 4.55 5.71 -2.84
CA TYR A 156 4.55 7.03 -2.18
C TYR A 156 5.69 7.94 -2.68
N ASP A 157 6.89 7.40 -2.89
CA ASP A 157 8.06 8.16 -3.35
C ASP A 157 7.91 8.60 -4.82
N SER A 158 7.03 7.93 -5.59
CA SER A 158 6.68 8.35 -6.96
C SER A 158 5.73 9.56 -7.02
N LEU A 159 5.10 9.93 -5.90
CA LEU A 159 4.19 11.08 -5.82
C LEU A 159 4.96 12.40 -5.77
N ASP A 160 4.37 13.45 -6.32
CA ASP A 160 4.87 14.80 -6.09
C ASP A 160 4.64 15.26 -4.63
N THR A 161 5.39 16.25 -4.19
CA THR A 161 5.40 16.74 -2.80
C THR A 161 4.02 17.16 -2.28
N LYS A 162 3.13 17.69 -3.13
CA LYS A 162 1.79 18.11 -2.70
C LYS A 162 0.90 16.90 -2.43
N LYS A 163 0.98 15.89 -3.29
CA LYS A 163 0.25 14.62 -3.13
C LYS A 163 0.75 13.81 -1.94
N GLN A 164 2.07 13.79 -1.73
CA GLN A 164 2.67 13.23 -0.50
C GLN A 164 2.11 13.90 0.75
N ARG A 165 1.99 15.23 0.75
CA ARG A 165 1.40 15.97 1.88
C ARG A 165 -0.05 15.56 2.15
N ILE A 166 -0.88 15.43 1.11
CA ILE A 166 -2.27 14.98 1.24
C ILE A 166 -2.33 13.54 1.78
N PHE A 167 -1.50 12.63 1.25
CA PHE A 167 -1.41 11.26 1.74
C PHE A 167 -1.10 11.20 3.25
N LEU A 168 -0.10 11.97 3.71
CA LEU A 168 0.26 12.03 5.12
C LEU A 168 -0.85 12.65 5.97
N ASP A 169 -1.54 13.68 5.47
CA ASP A 169 -2.68 14.27 6.17
C ASP A 169 -3.82 13.24 6.33
N ILE A 170 -4.08 12.40 5.32
CA ILE A 170 -5.06 11.30 5.41
C ILE A 170 -4.63 10.29 6.48
N ALA A 171 -3.39 9.79 6.39
CA ALA A 171 -2.86 8.76 7.29
C ALA A 171 -2.82 9.21 8.76
N CYS A 172 -2.50 10.48 9.00
CA CYS A 172 -2.42 11.03 10.34
C CYS A 172 -3.79 11.43 10.90
N PHE A 173 -4.64 12.13 10.12
CA PHE A 173 -5.78 12.85 10.69
C PHE A 173 -7.14 12.27 10.31
N LEU A 174 -7.23 11.52 9.22
CA LEU A 174 -8.51 11.13 8.63
C LEU A 174 -8.83 9.64 8.81
N ILE A 175 -7.92 8.86 9.40
CA ILE A 175 -8.05 7.40 9.63
C ILE A 175 -7.67 7.01 11.07
N GLY A 176 -8.37 6.03 11.65
CA GLY A 176 -7.97 5.37 12.90
C GLY A 176 -8.39 6.04 14.22
N TRP A 177 -9.48 6.81 14.23
CA TRP A 177 -10.08 7.35 15.47
C TRP A 177 -11.11 6.38 16.08
N GLU A 178 -10.65 5.20 16.47
CA GLU A 178 -11.47 4.25 17.25
C GLU A 178 -11.46 4.60 18.75
N ASP A 179 -10.42 5.26 19.26
CA ASP A 179 -10.34 5.67 20.67
C ASP A 179 -11.45 6.67 21.09
N TRP A 180 -12.00 7.43 20.15
CA TRP A 180 -13.13 8.33 20.41
C TRP A 180 -14.45 7.60 20.69
N GLU A 181 -14.57 6.35 20.21
CA GLU A 181 -15.72 5.48 20.43
C GLU A 181 -15.86 5.05 21.88
N GLN A 182 -14.73 4.80 22.56
CA GLN A 182 -14.73 4.49 24.00
C GLN A 182 -14.92 5.74 24.87
N ALA A 183 -14.43 6.90 24.40
CA ALA A 183 -14.50 8.14 25.14
C ALA A 183 -15.90 8.77 25.13
N TYR A 184 -16.66 8.62 24.04
CA TYR A 184 -17.98 9.27 23.86
C TYR A 184 -18.99 8.39 23.10
N PRO A 185 -19.47 7.29 23.71
CA PRO A 185 -20.52 6.48 23.09
C PRO A 185 -21.87 7.24 23.08
N GLY A 186 -22.43 7.49 21.89
CA GLY A 186 -23.88 7.70 21.73
C GLY A 186 -24.40 9.02 21.16
N GLU A 187 -23.58 9.94 20.65
CA GLU A 187 -24.11 11.26 20.23
C GLU A 187 -24.03 11.61 18.73
N LEU A 188 -23.33 10.85 17.88
CA LEU A 188 -23.36 11.05 16.41
C LEU A 188 -23.14 9.72 15.66
N GLU A 189 -23.77 9.53 14.50
CA GLU A 189 -23.45 8.39 13.63
C GLU A 189 -21.99 8.52 13.16
N ARG A 190 -21.15 7.54 13.52
CA ARG A 190 -19.68 7.44 13.28
C ARG A 190 -19.25 7.95 11.90
N TRP A 191 -20.04 7.65 10.88
CA TRP A 191 -19.75 7.92 9.48
C TRP A 191 -20.03 9.36 9.08
N GLU A 192 -21.00 10.03 9.70
CA GLU A 192 -21.33 11.44 9.42
C GLU A 192 -20.15 12.35 9.78
N VAL A 193 -19.55 12.17 10.96
CA VAL A 193 -18.32 12.89 11.37
C VAL A 193 -17.18 12.65 10.38
N ARG A 194 -16.95 11.40 9.98
CA ARG A 194 -15.85 11.05 9.07
C ARG A 194 -16.07 11.63 7.68
N LYS A 195 -17.31 11.65 7.20
CA LYS A 195 -17.71 12.26 5.92
C LYS A 195 -17.49 13.77 5.93
N GLU A 196 -17.90 14.45 7.00
CA GLU A 196 -17.65 15.88 7.17
C GLU A 196 -16.14 16.20 7.19
N LYS A 197 -15.35 15.40 7.90
CA LYS A 197 -13.88 15.56 7.94
C LYS A 197 -13.24 15.48 6.55
N LYS A 198 -13.67 14.53 5.71
CA LYS A 198 -13.21 14.48 4.31
C LYS A 198 -13.54 15.77 3.57
N GLN A 199 -14.78 16.25 3.69
CA GLN A 199 -15.21 17.48 3.00
C GLN A 199 -14.41 18.71 3.47
N TYR A 200 -14.19 18.84 4.77
CA TYR A 200 -13.34 19.91 5.33
C TYR A 200 -11.89 19.79 4.87
N ALA A 201 -11.33 18.58 4.83
CA ALA A 201 -9.97 18.35 4.35
C ALA A 201 -9.83 18.75 2.86
N MET A 202 -10.79 18.34 2.02
CA MET A 202 -10.86 18.76 0.61
C MET A 202 -10.85 20.30 0.48
N LEU A 203 -11.69 21.02 1.25
CA LEU A 203 -11.74 22.48 1.22
C LEU A 203 -10.42 23.13 1.70
N MET A 204 -9.82 22.60 2.77
CA MET A 204 -8.56 23.10 3.32
C MET A 204 -7.41 22.92 2.32
N TRP A 205 -7.32 21.75 1.68
CA TRP A 205 -6.32 21.47 0.66
C TRP A 205 -6.51 22.34 -0.58
N GLU A 206 -7.76 22.63 -0.97
CA GLU A 206 -8.08 23.55 -2.07
C GLU A 206 -7.59 24.97 -1.75
N GLY A 207 -7.94 25.49 -0.57
CA GLY A 207 -7.46 26.79 -0.09
C GLY A 207 -5.93 26.88 0.01
N SER A 208 -5.27 25.75 0.25
CA SER A 208 -3.81 25.61 0.31
C SER A 208 -3.14 25.34 -1.04
N ARG A 209 -3.90 25.31 -2.16
CA ARG A 209 -3.42 25.04 -3.53
C ARG A 209 -2.69 23.69 -3.65
N LEU A 210 -3.21 22.67 -2.97
CA LEU A 210 -2.70 21.30 -3.01
C LEU A 210 -3.41 20.42 -4.06
N TYR A 211 -4.42 20.94 -4.75
CA TYR A 211 -5.15 20.26 -5.82
C TYR A 211 -5.70 18.88 -5.40
N PRO A 212 -6.56 18.84 -4.37
CA PRO A 212 -6.99 17.59 -3.75
C PRO A 212 -7.70 16.64 -4.71
N THR A 213 -8.46 17.13 -5.70
CA THR A 213 -9.12 16.25 -6.67
C THR A 213 -8.11 15.40 -7.45
N ASP A 214 -7.09 16.04 -8.02
CA ASP A 214 -6.00 15.36 -8.77
C ASP A 214 -5.20 14.44 -7.84
N ALA A 215 -4.92 14.89 -6.61
CA ALA A 215 -4.21 14.10 -5.63
C ALA A 215 -4.97 12.82 -5.24
N ILE A 216 -6.27 12.93 -4.94
CA ILE A 216 -7.10 11.77 -4.56
C ILE A 216 -7.20 10.78 -5.72
N GLU A 217 -7.40 11.25 -6.95
CA GLU A 217 -7.42 10.38 -8.13
C GLU A 217 -6.11 9.59 -8.29
N GLU A 218 -4.95 10.25 -8.16
CA GLU A 218 -3.66 9.57 -8.27
C GLU A 218 -3.40 8.60 -7.11
N LEU A 219 -3.76 8.97 -5.88
CA LEU A 219 -3.62 8.08 -4.72
C LEU A 219 -4.49 6.81 -4.86
N GLN A 220 -5.69 6.91 -5.43
CA GLN A 220 -6.52 5.76 -5.75
C GLN A 220 -5.90 4.93 -6.90
N CYS A 221 -5.42 5.58 -7.96
CA CYS A 221 -4.77 4.88 -9.08
C CYS A 221 -3.55 4.07 -8.64
N LYS A 222 -2.82 4.56 -7.63
CA LYS A 222 -1.65 3.91 -7.04
C LYS A 222 -1.99 2.95 -5.88
N PHE A 223 -3.27 2.69 -5.64
CA PHE A 223 -3.78 1.81 -4.58
C PHE A 223 -3.28 2.18 -3.16
N LEU A 224 -2.99 3.47 -2.94
CA LEU A 224 -2.52 3.97 -1.64
C LEU A 224 -3.69 4.28 -0.70
N ILE A 225 -4.86 4.58 -1.25
CA ILE A 225 -6.12 4.84 -0.52
C ILE A 225 -7.30 4.24 -1.29
N SER A 226 -8.41 4.01 -0.59
CA SER A 226 -9.73 3.81 -1.17
C SER A 226 -10.72 4.80 -0.55
N ILE A 227 -11.89 4.94 -1.19
CA ILE A 227 -13.02 5.68 -0.64
C ILE A 227 -14.15 4.68 -0.45
N ASN A 228 -14.69 4.63 0.76
CA ASN A 228 -15.91 3.89 1.04
C ASN A 228 -17.09 4.62 0.40
N ASP A 229 -17.75 4.01 -0.59
CA ASP A 229 -18.83 4.67 -1.34
C ASP A 229 -20.10 4.88 -0.51
N GLU A 230 -20.38 4.00 0.46
CA GLU A 230 -21.56 4.11 1.32
C GLU A 230 -21.44 5.29 2.29
N HIS A 231 -20.23 5.52 2.80
CA HIS A 231 -19.98 6.51 3.85
C HIS A 231 -19.23 7.75 3.36
N GLY A 232 -18.64 7.69 2.16
CA GLY A 232 -17.82 8.74 1.59
C GLY A 232 -16.52 8.97 2.38
N THR A 233 -15.99 7.98 3.10
CA THR A 233 -14.82 8.14 3.98
C THR A 233 -13.55 7.60 3.33
N PHE A 234 -12.39 8.13 3.71
CA PHE A 234 -11.10 7.57 3.30
C PHE A 234 -10.81 6.27 4.04
N GLU A 235 -10.22 5.31 3.33
CA GLU A 235 -9.71 4.05 3.85
C GLU A 235 -8.28 3.86 3.35
N MET A 236 -7.46 3.23 4.18
CA MET A 236 -6.07 2.85 3.88
C MET A 236 -5.83 1.49 4.47
N HIS A 237 -5.11 0.64 3.74
CA HIS A 237 -4.62 -0.60 4.28
C HIS A 237 -3.70 -0.33 5.49
N ASP A 238 -3.79 -1.14 6.55
CA ASP A 238 -3.11 -0.92 7.83
C ASP A 238 -1.59 -0.72 7.66
N GLN A 239 -0.95 -1.49 6.79
CA GLN A 239 0.49 -1.35 6.53
C GLN A 239 0.85 -0.07 5.77
N ILE A 240 -0.04 0.45 4.93
CA ILE A 240 0.16 1.73 4.21
C ILE A 240 -0.08 2.89 5.18
N LEU A 241 -1.09 2.77 6.05
CA LEU A 241 -1.36 3.71 7.14
C LEU A 241 -0.18 3.81 8.11
N ASP A 242 0.33 2.67 8.56
CA ASP A 242 1.48 2.59 9.45
C ASP A 242 2.75 3.16 8.82
N MET A 243 2.98 2.87 7.54
CA MET A 243 4.07 3.46 6.77
C MET A 243 3.96 4.99 6.73
N GLY A 244 2.79 5.53 6.40
CA GLY A 244 2.57 6.98 6.36
C GLY A 244 2.84 7.65 7.70
N ARG A 245 2.36 7.06 8.79
CA ARG A 245 2.61 7.53 10.16
C ARG A 245 4.08 7.42 10.54
N ASN A 246 4.78 6.37 10.11
CA ASN A 246 6.21 6.21 10.37
C ASN A 246 7.05 7.27 9.65
N ILE A 247 6.69 7.62 8.41
CA ILE A 247 7.35 8.70 7.65
C ILE A 247 7.36 10.00 8.48
N VAL A 248 6.21 10.36 9.07
CA VAL A 248 6.13 11.57 9.90
C VAL A 248 6.93 11.46 11.20
N LYS A 249 6.94 10.29 11.86
CA LYS A 249 7.74 10.09 13.09
C LYS A 249 9.23 10.29 12.85
N GLN A 250 9.71 10.00 11.63
CA GLN A 250 11.11 10.15 11.25
C GLN A 250 11.47 11.58 10.81
N GLU A 251 10.49 12.49 10.70
CA GLU A 251 10.77 13.90 10.40
C GLU A 251 11.53 14.57 11.56
N PRO A 252 12.55 15.40 11.26
CA PRO A 252 13.35 16.06 12.30
C PRO A 252 12.55 17.04 13.16
N VAL A 253 11.42 17.53 12.63
CA VAL A 253 10.43 18.32 13.35
C VAL A 253 9.09 17.64 13.14
N ALA A 254 8.42 17.23 14.23
CA ALA A 254 7.11 16.64 14.13
C ALA A 254 6.10 17.68 13.62
N THR A 255 5.71 17.56 12.34
CA THR A 255 4.77 18.48 11.69
C THR A 255 3.31 18.06 11.82
N ARG A 256 3.05 16.78 12.15
CA ARG A 256 1.71 16.21 12.31
C ARG A 256 1.67 15.34 13.55
N PHE A 257 0.62 15.50 14.36
CA PHE A 257 0.41 14.74 15.59
C PHE A 257 -0.97 14.10 15.56
N TRP A 258 -1.05 12.80 15.82
CA TRP A 258 -2.32 12.06 15.73
C TRP A 258 -2.64 11.22 16.98
N LYS A 259 -1.74 11.19 17.98
CA LYS A 259 -2.03 10.64 19.32
C LYS A 259 -2.17 11.77 20.35
N ASN A 260 -3.21 11.71 21.18
CA ASN A 260 -3.52 12.72 22.22
C ASN A 260 -2.38 12.92 23.24
N ASN A 261 -1.55 11.90 23.47
CA ASN A 261 -0.43 12.00 24.42
C ASN A 261 0.75 12.79 23.82
N GLU A 262 0.93 12.79 22.50
CA GLU A 262 2.01 13.49 21.80
C GLU A 262 1.74 15.01 21.75
N THR A 263 0.47 15.40 21.57
CA THR A 263 0.06 16.82 21.59
C THR A 263 0.19 17.44 22.99
N SER A 264 -0.10 16.66 24.03
CA SER A 264 0.00 17.10 25.44
C SER A 264 1.43 17.34 25.91
N GLN A 265 2.39 16.52 25.46
CA GLN A 265 3.82 16.67 25.81
C GLN A 265 4.46 17.93 25.21
N MET A 266 4.01 18.39 24.05
CA MET A 266 4.54 19.62 23.41
C MET A 266 4.00 20.90 24.07
N LEU A 267 2.72 20.92 24.45
CA LEU A 267 2.14 22.06 25.20
C LEU A 267 2.84 22.30 26.55
N GLN A 268 3.42 21.25 27.15
CA GLN A 268 4.22 21.35 28.37
C GLN A 268 5.66 21.82 28.12
N ARG A 269 6.22 21.58 26.93
CA ARG A 269 7.57 22.05 26.55
C ARG A 269 7.63 23.51 26.11
N THR A 270 6.48 24.15 25.88
CA THR A 270 6.38 25.54 25.42
C THR A 270 6.04 26.52 26.56
N LYS A 271 6.21 26.10 27.82
CA LYS A 271 6.05 26.93 29.03
C LYS A 271 7.38 27.21 29.69
#